data_AF-A0A0D6PAE2-F1
#
_entry.id   AF-A0A0D6PAE2-F1
#
_cell.length_a   1.000
_cell.length_b   1.000
_cell.length_c   1.000
_cell.angle_alpha   90.00
_cell.angle_beta   90.00
_cell.angle_gamma   90.00
#
_symmetry.space_group_name_H-M   'P 1'
#
loop_
_entity.id
_entity.type
_entity.pdbx_description
1 polymer ?
#
loop_
_entity_poly.entity_id
_entity_poly.type
_entity_poly.pdbx_seq_one_letter_code
_entity_poly.pdbx_strand_id
1 'polypeptide(L)'
;MLDGRWTYRAYRDVERLIDADAGAALGLIFGEGVFELRQAADGRVGGALGMAAGHALRIAGAARATAEGDTFSLLGTGLDGTATAGWRYAYRGIAGHRWPDAVDQVPSLLGTVIRLAAHGPDAPAGVTASFIAVRHGDHPPPRTLRPRSSLLR
;
A
#
# COMPACT_ATOMS: atom_id res chain seq x y z
N MET A 1 4.42 -2.04 13.45
CA MET A 1 3.31 -1.10 13.69
C MET A 1 2.79 -0.62 12.35
N LEU A 2 1.50 -0.82 12.07
CA LEU A 2 0.84 -0.47 10.80
C LEU A 2 0.30 0.98 10.79
N ASP A 3 0.23 1.65 11.93
CA ASP A 3 -0.29 3.02 12.02
C ASP A 3 0.46 3.98 11.09
N GLY A 4 -0.30 4.73 10.30
CA GLY A 4 0.23 5.77 9.41
C GLY A 4 -0.38 5.76 8.02
N ARG A 5 0.20 6.60 7.16
CA ARG A 5 -0.15 6.70 5.74
C ARG A 5 0.87 5.96 4.89
N TRP A 6 0.40 5.22 3.90
CA TRP A 6 1.26 4.37 3.08
C TRP A 6 0.87 4.49 1.61
N THR A 7 1.82 4.82 0.74
CA THR A 7 1.61 4.74 -0.71
C THR A 7 1.59 3.27 -1.10
N TYR A 8 0.42 2.77 -1.50
CA TYR A 8 0.15 1.40 -1.87
C TYR A 8 0.21 1.21 -3.39
N ARG A 9 0.86 0.15 -3.83
CA ARG A 9 0.86 -0.32 -5.21
C ARG A 9 0.76 -1.85 -5.25
N ALA A 10 -0.20 -2.36 -6.00
CA ALA A 10 -0.29 -3.77 -6.35
C ALA A 10 0.05 -3.98 -7.82
N TYR A 11 0.69 -5.12 -8.09
CA TYR A 11 1.16 -5.52 -9.40
C TYR A 11 0.63 -6.91 -9.72
N ARG A 12 0.16 -7.11 -10.96
CA ARG A 12 -0.24 -8.43 -11.45
C ARG A 12 0.98 -9.36 -11.42
N ASP A 13 0.79 -10.54 -10.84
CA ASP A 13 1.83 -11.56 -10.79
C ASP A 13 2.02 -12.14 -12.19
N VAL A 14 3.18 -11.85 -12.80
CA VAL A 14 3.51 -12.25 -14.16
C VAL A 14 4.92 -12.87 -14.14
N GLU A 15 5.03 -14.12 -14.60
CA GLU A 15 6.29 -14.87 -14.55
C GLU A 15 7.31 -14.43 -15.60
N ARG A 16 6.83 -13.94 -16.75
CA ARG A 16 7.73 -13.49 -17.83
C ARG A 16 8.51 -12.25 -17.41
N LEU A 17 9.74 -12.14 -17.90
CA LEU A 17 10.53 -10.92 -17.76
C LEU A 17 9.88 -9.78 -18.55
N ILE A 18 9.83 -8.61 -17.93
CA ILE A 18 9.36 -7.36 -18.55
C ILE A 18 10.51 -6.60 -19.23
N ASP A 19 11.74 -6.82 -18.76
CA ASP A 19 12.97 -6.18 -19.26
C ASP A 19 12.84 -4.64 -19.34
N ALA A 20 13.32 -4.01 -20.41
CA ALA A 20 13.31 -2.57 -20.59
C ALA A 20 11.96 -2.00 -21.12
N ASP A 21 10.91 -2.82 -21.23
CA ASP A 21 9.60 -2.35 -21.72
C ASP A 21 8.83 -1.62 -20.60
N ALA A 22 8.99 -0.30 -20.57
CA ALA A 22 8.29 0.57 -19.63
C ALA A 22 6.76 0.51 -19.76
N GLY A 23 6.22 0.27 -20.96
CA GLY A 23 4.78 0.16 -21.19
C GLY A 23 4.22 -1.11 -20.58
N ALA A 24 4.91 -2.23 -20.78
CA ALA A 24 4.57 -3.49 -20.13
C ALA A 24 4.69 -3.40 -18.61
N ALA A 25 5.70 -2.70 -18.07
CA ALA A 25 5.85 -2.47 -16.64
C ALA A 25 4.68 -1.66 -16.04
N LEU A 26 4.27 -0.58 -16.71
CA LEU A 26 3.10 0.21 -16.31
C LEU A 26 1.81 -0.63 -16.38
N GLY A 27 1.68 -1.49 -17.39
CA GLY A 27 0.54 -2.40 -17.55
C GLY A 27 0.40 -3.44 -16.44
N LEU A 28 1.42 -3.65 -15.61
CA LEU A 28 1.32 -4.55 -14.45
C LEU A 28 0.57 -3.92 -13.27
N ILE A 29 0.38 -2.61 -13.21
CA ILE A 29 -0.30 -1.97 -12.07
C ILE A 29 -1.73 -2.52 -11.98
N PHE A 30 -1.99 -3.23 -10.90
CA PHE A 30 -3.31 -3.79 -10.56
C PHE A 30 -4.15 -2.78 -9.77
N GLY A 31 -3.50 -1.97 -8.93
CA GLY A 31 -4.13 -0.92 -8.15
C GLY A 31 -3.08 -0.02 -7.51
N GLU A 32 -3.40 1.27 -7.38
CA GLU A 32 -2.57 2.27 -6.72
C GLU A 32 -3.43 3.18 -5.85
N GLY A 33 -2.92 3.53 -4.67
CA GLY A 33 -3.62 4.40 -3.74
C GLY A 33 -2.80 4.74 -2.49
N VAL A 34 -3.48 5.31 -1.50
CA VAL A 34 -2.92 5.61 -0.19
C VAL A 34 -3.74 4.89 0.88
N PHE A 35 -3.10 3.98 1.60
CA PHE A 35 -3.65 3.47 2.85
C PHE A 35 -3.52 4.53 3.95
N GLU A 36 -4.56 4.73 4.73
CA GLU A 36 -4.55 5.46 5.99
C GLU A 36 -4.99 4.51 7.09
N LEU A 37 -4.03 3.96 7.83
CA LEU A 37 -4.26 2.88 8.80
C LEU A 37 -4.10 3.39 10.22
N ARG A 38 -4.96 2.88 11.10
CA ARG A 38 -4.90 3.03 12.55
C ARG A 38 -4.83 1.65 13.18
N GLN A 39 -3.78 1.40 13.96
CA GLN A 39 -3.64 0.16 14.72
C GLN A 39 -3.87 0.44 16.21
N ALA A 40 -4.86 -0.22 16.79
CA ALA A 40 -5.12 -0.19 18.22
C ALA A 40 -4.14 -1.08 19.00
N ALA A 41 -4.03 -0.85 20.30
CA ALA A 41 -3.11 -1.59 21.19
C ALA A 41 -3.39 -3.09 21.24
N ASP A 42 -4.65 -3.50 21.01
CA ASP A 42 -5.08 -4.90 20.93
C ASP A 42 -4.79 -5.56 19.56
N GLY A 43 -4.13 -4.84 18.64
CA GLY A 43 -3.79 -5.33 17.32
C GLY A 43 -4.89 -5.16 16.27
N ARG A 44 -6.08 -4.66 16.62
CA ARG A 44 -7.10 -4.35 15.61
C ARG A 44 -6.63 -3.22 14.71
N VAL A 45 -6.93 -3.33 13.43
CA VAL A 45 -6.59 -2.35 12.40
C VAL A 45 -7.86 -1.83 11.76
N GLY A 46 -7.97 -0.51 11.63
CA GLY A 46 -9.02 0.17 10.87
C GLY A 46 -8.42 1.24 9.97
N GLY A 47 -9.19 1.73 9.01
CA GLY A 47 -8.70 2.80 8.14
C GLY A 47 -9.44 2.92 6.81
N ALA A 48 -8.75 3.49 5.83
CA ALA A 48 -9.21 3.61 4.46
C ALA A 48 -8.08 3.35 3.45
N LEU A 49 -8.46 2.99 2.23
CA LEU A 49 -7.61 3.04 1.04
C LEU A 49 -8.26 4.02 0.07
N GLY A 50 -7.64 5.20 -0.11
CA GLY A 50 -8.03 6.15 -1.15
C GLY A 50 -7.29 5.86 -2.44
N MET A 51 -7.98 5.87 -3.57
CA MET A 51 -7.43 5.59 -4.90
C MET A 51 -7.75 6.75 -5.86
N ALA A 52 -7.17 6.71 -7.05
CA ALA A 52 -7.46 7.68 -8.10
C ALA A 52 -8.96 7.74 -8.46
N ALA A 53 -9.38 8.85 -9.07
CA ALA A 53 -10.76 9.12 -9.47
C ALA A 53 -11.79 9.13 -8.31
N GLY A 54 -11.33 9.35 -7.08
CA GLY A 54 -12.19 9.42 -5.90
C GLY A 54 -12.69 8.06 -5.40
N HIS A 55 -12.16 6.96 -5.93
CA HIS A 55 -12.45 5.63 -5.42
C HIS A 55 -11.88 5.47 -4.01
N ALA A 56 -12.62 4.79 -3.13
CA ALA A 56 -12.15 4.51 -1.79
C ALA A 56 -12.67 3.16 -1.27
N LEU A 57 -11.91 2.54 -0.37
CA LEU A 57 -12.34 1.39 0.42
C LEU A 57 -12.22 1.71 1.90
N ARG A 58 -13.18 1.25 2.71
CA ARG A 58 -13.01 1.14 4.16
C ARG A 58 -12.15 -0.09 4.46
N ILE A 59 -11.15 0.08 5.33
CA ILE A 59 -10.24 -0.99 5.74
C ILE A 59 -10.55 -1.42 7.18
N ALA A 60 -10.60 -2.72 7.41
CA ALA A 60 -10.69 -3.32 8.74
C ALA A 60 -9.90 -4.63 8.79
N GLY A 61 -9.31 -4.97 9.93
CA GLY A 61 -8.55 -6.19 10.08
C GLY A 61 -7.79 -6.28 11.39
N ALA A 62 -6.68 -7.02 11.38
CA ALA A 62 -5.82 -7.19 12.53
C ALA A 62 -4.35 -7.35 12.12
N ALA A 63 -3.47 -6.95 13.01
CA ALA A 63 -2.04 -7.18 12.94
C ALA A 63 -1.55 -7.90 14.19
N ARG A 64 -0.55 -8.75 14.03
CA ARG A 64 0.06 -9.52 15.11
C ARG A 64 1.58 -9.44 14.99
N ALA A 65 2.22 -9.08 16.09
CA ALA A 65 3.67 -9.18 16.21
C ALA A 65 4.10 -10.65 16.24
N THR A 66 5.11 -11.00 15.44
CA THR A 66 5.79 -12.29 15.48
C THR A 66 7.29 -12.08 15.67
N ALA A 67 8.05 -13.15 15.94
CA ALA A 67 9.50 -13.06 16.09
C ALA A 67 10.19 -12.65 14.77
N GLU A 68 9.55 -12.93 13.65
CA GLU A 68 10.04 -12.72 12.28
C GLU A 68 9.54 -11.38 11.68
N GLY A 69 8.63 -10.67 12.36
CA GLY A 69 8.07 -9.39 11.93
C GLY A 69 6.55 -9.32 12.07
N ASP A 70 5.99 -8.11 12.08
CA ASP A 70 4.54 -7.94 12.21
C ASP A 70 3.81 -8.51 10.98
N THR A 71 2.90 -9.46 11.19
CA THR A 71 2.00 -10.01 10.17
C THR A 71 0.64 -9.29 10.25
N PHE A 72 -0.10 -9.24 9.14
CA PHE A 72 -1.43 -8.66 9.14
C PHE A 72 -2.39 -9.31 8.14
N SER A 73 -3.68 -9.13 8.40
CA SER A 73 -4.76 -9.46 7.48
C SER A 73 -5.80 -8.34 7.50
N LEU A 74 -6.15 -7.83 6.32
CA LEU A 74 -7.09 -6.72 6.14
C LEU A 74 -8.19 -7.09 5.16
N LEU A 75 -9.36 -6.50 5.35
CA LEU A 75 -10.48 -6.51 4.43
C LEU A 75 -10.72 -5.07 3.97
N GLY A 76 -10.70 -4.86 2.65
CA GLY A 76 -11.15 -3.64 2.00
C GLY A 76 -12.57 -3.82 1.48
N THR A 77 -13.47 -2.95 1.93
CA THR A 77 -14.87 -2.95 1.50
C THR A 77 -15.21 -1.63 0.83
N GLY A 78 -15.87 -1.71 -0.33
CA GLY A 78 -16.44 -0.59 -1.04
C GLY A 78 -17.35 0.28 -0.19
N LEU A 79 -17.54 1.54 -0.60
CA LEU A 79 -18.44 2.46 0.08
C LEU A 79 -19.79 2.48 -0.64
N ASP A 80 -20.87 2.27 0.12
CA ASP A 80 -22.23 2.31 -0.42
C ASP A 80 -22.54 3.67 -1.05
N GLY A 81 -23.27 3.66 -2.17
CA GLY A 81 -23.60 4.88 -2.91
C GLY A 81 -22.44 5.50 -3.68
N THR A 82 -21.28 4.83 -3.78
CA THR A 82 -20.12 5.30 -4.57
C THR A 82 -19.77 4.33 -5.70
N ALA A 83 -18.83 4.71 -6.57
CA ALA A 83 -18.33 3.84 -7.64
C ALA A 83 -17.64 2.56 -7.13
N THR A 84 -17.25 2.49 -5.85
CA THR A 84 -16.70 1.27 -5.26
C THR A 84 -17.75 0.41 -4.55
N ALA A 85 -19.03 0.77 -4.59
CA ALA A 85 -20.09 -0.02 -3.93
C ALA A 85 -20.03 -1.50 -4.36
N GLY A 86 -20.10 -2.40 -3.38
CA GLY A 86 -20.00 -3.85 -3.60
C GLY A 86 -18.57 -4.40 -3.80
N TRP A 87 -17.55 -3.55 -3.93
CA TRP A 87 -16.16 -4.02 -4.04
C TRP A 87 -15.71 -4.70 -2.76
N ARG A 88 -15.03 -5.83 -2.87
CA ARG A 88 -14.44 -6.54 -1.73
C ARG A 88 -13.06 -7.08 -2.07
N TYR A 89 -12.10 -6.83 -1.19
CA TYR A 89 -10.72 -7.29 -1.31
C TYR A 89 -10.21 -7.79 0.03
N ALA A 90 -9.46 -8.88 0.03
CA ALA A 90 -8.69 -9.32 1.20
C ALA A 90 -7.21 -9.13 0.95
N TYR A 91 -6.49 -8.71 1.99
CA TYR A 91 -5.05 -8.47 1.97
C TYR A 91 -4.41 -9.31 3.07
N ARG A 92 -3.26 -9.90 2.77
CA ARG A 92 -2.41 -10.54 3.77
C ARG A 92 -0.95 -10.16 3.52
N GLY A 93 -0.24 -9.81 4.59
CA GLY A 93 1.12 -9.33 4.44
C GLY A 93 1.92 -9.28 5.73
N ILE A 94 3.12 -8.73 5.60
CA ILE A 94 4.11 -8.53 6.66
C ILE A 94 4.72 -7.13 6.57
N ALA A 95 5.28 -6.65 7.69
CA ALA A 95 6.20 -5.53 7.66
C ALA A 95 7.49 -5.93 6.93
N GLY A 96 8.00 -5.05 6.08
CA GLY A 96 9.28 -5.23 5.40
C GLY A 96 10.44 -5.27 6.39
N HIS A 97 11.44 -6.09 6.08
CA HIS A 97 12.63 -6.23 6.89
C HIS A 97 13.37 -4.89 7.03
N ARG A 98 13.81 -4.55 8.25
CA ARG A 98 14.65 -3.37 8.51
C ARG A 98 16.10 -3.79 8.56
N TRP A 99 16.89 -3.28 7.62
CA TRP A 99 18.33 -3.58 7.57
C TRP A 99 19.07 -2.71 8.59
N PRO A 100 19.97 -3.27 9.42
CA PRO A 100 20.70 -2.49 10.43
C PRO A 100 21.53 -1.34 9.84
N ASP A 101 22.17 -1.58 8.70
CA ASP A 101 23.09 -0.64 8.05
C ASP A 101 22.46 0.09 6.86
N ALA A 102 21.12 0.19 6.84
CA ALA A 102 20.41 0.80 5.72
C ALA A 102 20.63 2.32 5.66
N VAL A 103 20.84 2.84 4.45
CA VAL A 103 20.79 4.28 4.17
C VAL A 103 19.37 4.64 3.73
N ASP A 104 18.73 5.57 4.44
CA ASP A 104 17.43 6.15 4.11
C ASP A 104 16.31 5.11 3.81
N GLN A 105 16.33 3.97 4.50
CA GLN A 105 15.33 2.93 4.28
C GLN A 105 13.93 3.42 4.68
N VAL A 106 13.03 3.45 3.70
CA VAL A 106 11.62 3.72 3.92
C VAL A 106 10.92 2.45 4.41
N PRO A 107 10.21 2.49 5.56
CA PRO A 107 9.44 1.35 6.03
C PRO A 107 8.40 0.91 4.99
N SER A 108 8.23 -0.40 4.83
CA SER A 108 7.30 -0.97 3.86
C SER A 108 6.40 -2.04 4.48
N LEU A 109 5.26 -2.27 3.84
CA LEU A 109 4.39 -3.43 4.02
C LEU A 109 4.39 -4.21 2.71
N LEU A 110 4.50 -5.53 2.80
CA LEU A 110 4.60 -6.42 1.64
C LEU A 110 3.55 -7.52 1.76
N GLY A 111 2.95 -7.94 0.65
CA GLY A 111 1.99 -9.04 0.72
C GLY A 111 1.25 -9.31 -0.58
N THR A 112 0.11 -9.98 -0.46
CA THR A 112 -0.81 -10.25 -1.57
C THR A 112 -2.21 -9.72 -1.29
N VAL A 113 -2.90 -9.36 -2.36
CA VAL A 113 -4.31 -8.99 -2.36
C VAL A 113 -5.09 -9.95 -3.24
N ILE A 114 -6.32 -10.27 -2.86
CA ILE A 114 -7.28 -11.00 -3.68
C ILE A 114 -8.57 -10.20 -3.81
N ARG A 115 -9.12 -10.12 -5.03
CA ARG A 115 -10.46 -9.60 -5.27
C ARG A 115 -11.50 -10.65 -4.84
N LEU A 116 -12.25 -10.39 -3.78
CA LEU A 116 -13.25 -11.34 -3.25
C LEU A 116 -14.58 -11.29 -4.01
N ALA A 117 -14.93 -10.14 -4.59
CA ALA A 117 -16.18 -9.95 -5.33
C ALA A 117 -15.90 -9.32 -6.70
N ALA A 118 -16.57 -9.83 -7.73
CA ALA A 118 -16.52 -9.24 -9.05
C ALA A 118 -17.25 -7.88 -9.06
N HIS A 119 -16.79 -6.94 -9.87
CA HIS A 119 -17.40 -5.60 -9.95
C HIS A 119 -17.37 -4.97 -11.35
N GLY A 120 -17.33 -5.81 -12.39
CA GLY A 120 -17.36 -5.41 -13.78
C GLY A 120 -16.97 -6.57 -14.70
N PRO A 121 -17.15 -6.44 -16.03
CA PRO A 121 -16.84 -7.50 -16.98
C PRO A 121 -15.36 -7.90 -16.96
N ASP A 122 -14.45 -6.93 -16.79
CA ASP A 122 -13.00 -7.15 -16.74
C ASP A 122 -12.45 -7.29 -15.30
N ALA A 123 -13.35 -7.42 -14.33
CA ALA A 123 -13.03 -7.47 -12.92
C ALA A 123 -13.60 -8.71 -12.21
N PRO A 124 -13.22 -9.94 -12.60
CA PRO A 124 -13.71 -11.15 -11.94
C PRO A 124 -13.15 -11.32 -10.52
N ALA A 125 -13.90 -11.99 -9.66
CA ALA A 125 -13.42 -12.42 -8.35
C ALA A 125 -12.30 -13.46 -8.48
N GLY A 126 -11.50 -13.64 -7.42
CA GLY A 126 -10.41 -14.60 -7.34
C GLY A 126 -9.07 -14.12 -7.87
N VAL A 127 -9.03 -12.99 -8.60
CA VAL A 127 -7.78 -12.42 -9.12
C VAL A 127 -6.89 -11.97 -7.96
N THR A 128 -5.64 -12.42 -7.99
CA THR A 128 -4.60 -12.05 -7.03
C THR A 128 -3.58 -11.09 -7.63
N ALA A 129 -2.90 -10.36 -6.75
CA ALA A 129 -1.76 -9.53 -7.07
C ALA A 129 -0.83 -9.43 -5.85
N SER A 130 0.47 -9.32 -6.07
CA SER A 130 1.44 -8.91 -5.05
C SER A 130 1.38 -7.40 -4.84
N PHE A 131 1.66 -6.93 -3.63
CA PHE A 131 1.69 -5.50 -3.33
C PHE A 131 2.86 -5.08 -2.44
N ILE A 132 3.22 -3.81 -2.57
CA ILE A 132 4.07 -3.06 -1.65
C ILE A 132 3.36 -1.78 -1.23
N ALA A 133 3.44 -1.44 0.05
CA ALA A 133 3.02 -0.14 0.55
C ALA A 133 4.16 0.52 1.32
N VAL A 134 4.59 1.71 0.90
CA VAL A 134 5.71 2.43 1.53
C VAL A 134 5.20 3.56 2.41
N ARG A 135 5.75 3.68 3.63
CA ARG A 135 5.29 4.66 4.61
C ARG A 135 5.57 6.07 4.10
N HIS A 136 4.60 6.96 4.26
CA HIS A 136 4.88 8.38 4.15
C HIS A 136 5.80 8.76 5.32
N GLY A 137 6.89 9.47 5.04
CA GLY A 137 7.74 9.97 6.12
C GLY A 137 6.98 10.95 7.00
N ASP A 138 7.39 11.06 8.26
CA ASP A 138 7.06 12.21 9.13
C ASP A 138 7.93 13.44 8.75
N HIS A 139 8.45 13.46 7.52
CA HIS A 139 9.43 14.44 7.10
C HIS A 139 8.80 15.84 7.13
N PRO A 140 9.42 16.84 7.80
CA PRO A 140 9.17 18.22 7.43
C PRO A 140 9.46 18.36 5.93
N PRO A 141 8.78 19.29 5.20
CA PRO A 141 8.96 19.44 3.77
C PRO A 141 10.44 19.39 3.40
N PRO A 142 10.81 18.76 2.27
CA PRO A 142 12.20 18.57 1.88
C PRO A 142 12.91 19.91 2.07
N ARG A 143 14.02 19.88 2.82
CA ARG A 143 14.82 21.06 3.12
C ARG A 143 15.06 21.76 1.77
N THR A 144 14.29 22.81 1.47
CA THR A 144 14.58 23.66 0.32
C THR A 144 16.03 24.00 0.48
N LEU A 145 16.83 23.65 -0.53
CA LEU A 145 18.25 23.94 -0.63
C LEU A 145 18.48 25.26 0.11
N ARG A 146 19.14 25.19 1.29
CA ARG A 146 19.54 26.41 1.98
C ARG A 146 20.20 27.26 0.88
N PRO A 147 19.79 28.52 0.66
CA PRO A 147 20.62 29.37 -0.16
C PRO A 147 21.99 29.29 0.49
N ARG A 148 23.01 28.88 -0.29
CA ARG A 148 24.39 29.03 0.17
C ARG A 148 24.50 30.49 0.57
N SER A 149 24.64 30.75 1.86
CA SER A 149 25.11 32.05 2.31
C SER A 149 26.44 32.23 1.60
N SER A 150 26.45 33.06 0.57
CA SER A 150 27.67 33.54 -0.02
C SER A 150 28.36 34.35 1.06
N LEU A 151 29.42 33.78 1.62
CA LEU A 151 30.58 34.59 1.99
C LEU A 151 30.86 35.50 0.79
N LEU A 152 30.64 36.81 0.94
CA LEU A 152 31.24 37.95 0.22
C LEU A 152 30.29 39.16 0.27
N ARG A 153 30.45 40.02 1.28
CA ARG A 153 31.12 41.33 1.20
C ARG A 153 31.05 42.03 2.56
#